data_AF-A0A929D213-F1
#
_entry.id   AF-A0A929D213-F1
#
_cell.length_a   1.000
_cell.length_b   1.000
_cell.length_c   1.000
_cell.angle_alpha   90.00
_cell.angle_beta   90.00
_cell.angle_gamma   90.00
#
_symmetry.space_group_name_H-M   'P 1'
#
loop_
_entity.id
_entity.type
_entity.pdbx_description
1 polymer ?
#
loop_
_entity_poly.entity_id
_entity_poly.type
_entity_poly.pdbx_seq_one_letter_code
_entity_poly.pdbx_strand_id
1 'polypeptide(L)'
;TVEVTDEEIVDRMMLPMIFECARCLEEKIVNTPQEVDMGLLMGLGFPPFRAGALKYADSVGLKNITEKSQKYIELGKMYEPTGGFKQLADSGNTYYR
;
A
#
# COMPACT_ATOMS: atom_id res chain seq x y z
N THR A 1 -27.57 6.69 6.69
CA THR A 1 -26.54 5.85 6.04
C THR A 1 -25.29 6.71 5.95
N VAL A 2 -24.11 6.21 6.30
CA VAL A 2 -22.88 6.98 6.11
C VAL A 2 -22.65 7.10 4.60
N GLU A 3 -22.62 8.31 4.07
CA GLU A 3 -22.21 8.54 2.69
C GLU A 3 -20.69 8.35 2.60
N VAL A 4 -20.26 7.60 1.59
CA VAL A 4 -18.84 7.32 1.35
C VAL A 4 -18.56 7.71 -0.09
N THR A 5 -17.59 8.59 -0.30
CA THR A 5 -17.22 9.05 -1.65
C THR A 5 -16.46 7.96 -2.41
N ASP A 6 -16.42 8.05 -3.74
CA ASP A 6 -15.64 7.11 -4.56
C ASP A 6 -14.15 7.09 -4.17
N GLU A 7 -13.58 8.25 -3.78
CA GLU A 7 -12.22 8.31 -3.28
C GLU A 7 -12.07 7.57 -1.95
N GLU A 8 -13.01 7.72 -1.03
CA GLU A 8 -12.99 7.00 0.24
C GLU A 8 -13.16 5.50 0.04
N ILE A 9 -13.95 5.05 -0.95
CA ILE A 9 -14.04 3.64 -1.32
C ILE A 9 -12.67 3.13 -1.78
N VAL A 10 -12.01 3.87 -2.69
CA VAL A 10 -10.68 3.48 -3.19
C VAL A 10 -9.66 3.44 -2.05
N ASP A 11 -9.58 4.48 -1.23
CA ASP A 11 -8.65 4.53 -0.10
C ASP A 11 -8.89 3.37 0.86
N ARG A 12 -10.16 3.10 1.21
CA ARG A 12 -10.51 2.04 2.16
C ARG A 12 -10.18 0.63 1.66
N MET A 13 -10.14 0.43 0.35
CA MET A 13 -9.75 -0.83 -0.27
C MET A 13 -8.24 -0.94 -0.50
N MET A 14 -7.61 0.16 -0.94
CA MET A 14 -6.22 0.16 -1.38
C MET A 14 -5.22 0.30 -0.23
N LEU A 15 -5.51 1.11 0.79
CA LEU A 15 -4.57 1.33 1.90
C LEU A 15 -4.24 0.02 2.64
N PRO A 16 -5.21 -0.81 3.04
CA PRO A 16 -4.90 -2.09 3.68
C PRO A 16 -4.13 -3.04 2.77
N MET A 17 -4.47 -3.08 1.47
CA MET A 17 -3.74 -3.91 0.50
C MET A 17 -2.27 -3.50 0.40
N ILE A 18 -1.98 -2.20 0.32
CA ILE A 18 -0.61 -1.68 0.24
C ILE A 18 0.16 -2.04 1.52
N PHE A 19 -0.45 -1.85 2.69
CA PHE A 19 0.22 -2.15 3.95
C PHE A 19 0.45 -3.64 4.17
N GLU A 20 -0.44 -4.52 3.69
CA GLU A 20 -0.14 -5.96 3.72
C GLU A 20 0.91 -6.38 2.72
N CYS A 21 0.99 -5.75 1.54
CA CYS A 21 2.09 -5.99 0.60
C CYS A 21 3.44 -5.57 1.22
N ALA A 22 3.46 -4.45 1.94
CA ALA A 22 4.63 -4.00 2.70
C ALA A 22 4.97 -4.98 3.84
N ARG A 23 3.95 -5.47 4.57
CA ARG A 23 4.15 -6.45 5.64
C ARG A 23 4.71 -7.77 5.12
N CYS A 24 4.21 -8.27 3.98
CA CYS A 24 4.74 -9.49 3.36
C CYS A 24 6.23 -9.36 3.03
N LEU A 25 6.71 -8.18 2.63
CA LEU A 25 8.14 -7.92 2.45
C LEU A 25 8.90 -7.88 3.77
N GLU A 26 8.38 -7.17 4.77
CA GLU A 26 9.01 -7.02 6.08
C GLU A 26 9.16 -8.37 6.80
N GLU A 27 8.13 -9.21 6.71
CA GLU A 27 8.09 -10.56 7.28
C GLU A 27 8.79 -11.62 6.41
N LYS A 28 9.35 -11.23 5.25
CA LYS A 28 10.05 -12.12 4.31
C LYS A 28 9.20 -13.29 3.80
N ILE A 29 7.89 -13.05 3.64
CA ILE A 29 7.01 -13.96 2.90
C ILE A 29 7.38 -13.98 1.41
N VAL A 30 7.91 -12.86 0.94
CA VAL A 30 8.44 -12.59 -0.40
C VAL A 30 9.79 -11.87 -0.25
N ASN A 31 10.68 -11.99 -1.25
CA ASN A 31 12.05 -11.46 -1.11
C ASN A 31 12.20 -10.04 -1.68
N THR A 32 11.42 -9.69 -2.71
CA THR A 32 11.57 -8.42 -3.43
C THR A 32 10.23 -7.75 -3.73
N PRO A 33 10.17 -6.40 -3.80
CA PRO A 33 8.96 -5.68 -4.21
C PRO A 33 8.41 -6.16 -5.56
N GLN A 34 9.30 -6.49 -6.49
CA GLN A 34 8.99 -7.02 -7.82
C GLN A 34 8.18 -8.32 -7.74
N GLU A 35 8.53 -9.24 -6.84
CA GLU A 35 7.80 -10.50 -6.67
C GLU A 35 6.38 -10.28 -6.15
N VAL A 36 6.18 -9.33 -5.21
CA VAL A 36 4.84 -8.99 -4.69
C VAL A 36 3.96 -8.45 -5.79
N ASP A 37 4.45 -7.42 -6.49
CA ASP A 37 3.67 -6.74 -7.53
C ASP A 37 3.38 -7.66 -8.71
N MET A 38 4.33 -8.54 -9.08
CA MET A 38 4.09 -9.55 -10.10
C MET A 38 3.05 -10.58 -9.65
N GLY A 39 3.09 -10.98 -8.37
CA GLY A 39 2.06 -11.85 -7.78
C GLY A 39 0.67 -11.22 -7.81
N LEU A 40 0.55 -9.93 -7.51
CA LEU A 40 -0.70 -9.18 -7.62
C LEU A 40 -1.19 -9.11 -9.07
N LEU A 41 -0.29 -8.78 -10.01
CA LEU A 41 -0.61 -8.66 -11.43
C LEU A 41 -1.10 -9.98 -12.01
N MET A 42 -0.36 -11.07 -11.80
CA MET A 42 -0.67 -12.38 -12.38
C MET A 42 -1.74 -13.15 -11.61
N GLY A 43 -1.84 -12.94 -10.30
CA GLY A 43 -2.75 -13.69 -9.42
C GLY A 43 -4.11 -13.02 -9.25
N LEU A 44 -4.12 -11.75 -8.84
CA LEU A 44 -5.35 -11.00 -8.54
C LEU A 44 -5.86 -10.19 -9.74
N GLY A 45 -5.07 -10.09 -10.82
CA GLY A 45 -5.42 -9.25 -11.97
C GLY A 45 -5.29 -7.76 -11.66
N PHE A 46 -4.28 -7.38 -10.88
CA PHE A 46 -4.03 -5.97 -10.56
C PHE A 46 -3.89 -5.11 -11.83
N PRO A 47 -4.38 -3.86 -11.87
CA PRO A 47 -4.36 -3.05 -13.09
C PRO A 47 -2.96 -2.91 -13.71
N PRO A 48 -2.73 -3.35 -14.97
CA PRO A 48 -1.38 -3.39 -15.56
C PRO A 48 -0.68 -2.02 -15.62
N PHE A 49 -1.43 -0.95 -15.83
CA PHE A 49 -0.89 0.42 -15.88
C PHE A 49 -0.46 0.96 -14.50
N ARG A 50 -0.79 0.26 -13.41
CA ARG A 50 -0.28 0.55 -12.05
C ARG A 50 0.82 -0.42 -11.62
N ALA A 51 1.13 -1.42 -12.46
CA ALA A 51 2.05 -2.54 -12.23
C ALA A 51 1.71 -3.43 -11.02
N GLY A 52 1.64 -2.87 -9.81
CA GLY A 52 1.28 -3.55 -8.57
C GLY A 52 1.09 -2.57 -7.41
N ALA A 53 0.83 -3.06 -6.22
CA ALA A 53 0.48 -2.23 -5.07
C ALA A 53 1.66 -1.38 -4.57
N LEU A 54 2.87 -1.93 -4.58
CA LEU A 54 4.06 -1.22 -4.09
C LEU A 54 4.57 -0.20 -5.11
N LYS A 55 4.55 -0.55 -6.40
CA LYS A 55 4.84 0.41 -7.47
C LYS A 55 3.80 1.52 -7.53
N TYR A 56 2.52 1.19 -7.32
CA TYR A 56 1.48 2.18 -7.16
C TYR A 56 1.75 3.08 -5.94
N ALA A 57 2.17 2.52 -4.82
CA ALA A 57 2.52 3.29 -3.64
C ALA A 57 3.65 4.29 -3.91
N ASP A 58 4.70 3.87 -4.61
CA ASP A 58 5.79 4.76 -5.05
C ASP A 58 5.28 5.90 -5.93
N SER A 59 4.32 5.62 -6.83
CA SER A 59 3.76 6.64 -7.73
C SER A 59 2.89 7.68 -7.01
N VAL A 60 2.19 7.29 -5.95
CA VAL A 60 1.36 8.19 -5.11
C VAL A 60 2.23 8.95 -4.09
N GLY A 61 3.35 8.35 -3.68
CA GLY A 61 4.22 8.83 -2.63
C GLY A 61 3.88 8.18 -1.28
N LEU A 62 4.86 7.51 -0.68
CA LEU A 62 4.68 6.77 0.59
C LEU A 62 4.26 7.70 1.75
N LYS A 63 4.78 8.93 1.76
CA LYS A 63 4.38 9.95 2.74
C LYS A 63 2.89 10.32 2.60
N ASN A 64 2.43 10.55 1.37
CA ASN A 64 1.02 10.84 1.08
C ASN A 64 0.11 9.68 1.50
N ILE A 65 0.53 8.43 1.26
CA ILE A 65 -0.21 7.24 1.72
C ILE A 65 -0.29 7.18 3.24
N THR A 66 0.82 7.47 3.93
CA THR A 66 0.87 7.50 5.39
C THR A 66 -0.06 8.58 5.95
N GLU A 67 -0.08 9.77 5.35
CA GLU A 67 -0.98 10.87 5.72
C GLU A 67 -2.45 10.51 5.46
N LYS A 68 -2.77 9.96 4.28
CA LYS A 68 -4.13 9.48 3.94
C LYS A 68 -4.62 8.42 4.93
N SER A 69 -3.75 7.50 5.33
CA SER A 69 -4.12 6.41 6.24
C SER A 69 -4.61 6.88 7.62
N GLN A 70 -4.15 8.05 8.08
CA GLN A 70 -4.57 8.63 9.36
C GLN A 70 -6.08 8.83 9.46
N LYS A 71 -6.75 9.11 8.34
CA LYS A 71 -8.20 9.27 8.28
C LYS A 71 -8.96 7.98 8.60
N TYR A 72 -8.33 6.81 8.46
CA TYR A 72 -9.00 5.52 8.50
C TYR A 72 -8.52 4.61 9.65
N ILE A 73 -7.64 5.07 10.54
CA ILE A 73 -7.10 4.27 11.65
C ILE A 73 -8.20 3.74 12.57
N GLU A 74 -9.25 4.53 12.82
CA GLU A 74 -10.41 4.14 13.64
C GLU A 74 -11.20 2.96 13.03
N LEU A 75 -11.03 2.68 11.74
CA LEU A 75 -11.66 1.53 11.07
C LEU A 75 -10.92 0.20 11.34
N GLY A 76 -9.71 0.24 11.91
CA GLY A 76 -8.98 -0.93 12.39
C GLY A 76 -7.49 -0.92 12.06
N LYS A 77 -6.77 -1.86 12.69
CA LYS A 77 -5.30 -1.97 12.61
C LYS A 77 -4.74 -2.16 11.20
N MET A 78 -5.55 -2.65 10.26
CA MET A 78 -5.12 -2.84 8.87
C MET A 78 -4.86 -1.52 8.14
N TYR A 79 -5.34 -0.39 8.66
CA TYR A 79 -5.06 0.95 8.13
C TYR A 79 -3.81 1.58 8.75
N GLU A 80 -3.17 0.93 9.71
CA GLU A 80 -1.93 1.43 10.27
C GLU A 80 -0.75 1.04 9.35
N PRO A 81 0.04 2.00 8.87
CA PRO A 81 1.22 1.67 8.07
C PRO A 81 2.23 0.88 8.91
N THR A 82 2.87 -0.10 8.27
CA THR A 82 3.90 -0.93 8.91
C THR A 82 5.13 -0.10 9.28
N GLY A 83 5.94 -0.64 10.19
CA GLY A 83 7.13 0.05 10.68
C GLY A 83 8.13 0.34 9.57
N GLY A 84 8.37 -0.64 8.67
CA GLY A 84 9.25 -0.46 7.53
C GLY A 84 8.71 0.54 6.51
N PHE A 85 7.39 0.51 6.23
CA PHE A 85 6.75 1.48 5.34
C PHE A 85 6.92 2.92 5.84
N LYS A 86 6.71 3.18 7.14
CA LYS A 86 6.92 4.51 7.73
C LYS A 86 8.38 4.96 7.63
N GLN A 87 9.33 4.10 7.97
CA GLN A 87 10.75 4.41 7.87
C GLN A 87 11.17 4.74 6.43
N LEU A 88 10.65 3.99 5.45
CA LEU A 88 10.91 4.24 4.05
C LEU A 88 10.32 5.60 3.61
N ALA A 89 9.09 5.90 4.02
CA ALA A 89 8.42 7.18 3.80
C ALA A 89 9.20 8.36 4.39
N ASP A 90 9.63 8.25 5.66
CA ASP A 90 10.35 9.31 6.39
C ASP A 90 11.74 9.58 5.80
N SER A 91 12.39 8.54 5.27
CA SER A 91 13.68 8.64 4.60
C SER A 91 13.62 9.14 3.16
N GLY A 92 12.42 9.35 2.61
CA GLY A 92 12.22 9.78 1.22
C GLY A 92 12.61 8.71 0.19
N ASN A 93 12.74 7.45 0.60
CA ASN A 93 13.04 6.33 -0.29
C ASN A 93 11.74 5.72 -0.86
N THR A 94 11.90 4.87 -1.87
CA THR A 94 10.85 4.12 -2.56
C THR A 94 11.14 2.63 -2.52
N TYR A 95 10.13 1.80 -2.81
CA TYR A 95 10.32 0.34 -2.95
C TYR A 95 11.09 -0.01 -4.22
N TYR A 96 10.81 0.71 -5.31
CA TYR A 96 11.50 0.56 -6.58
C TYR A 96 12.56 1.66 -6.70
N ARG A 97 13.82 1.26 -6.81
CA ARG A 97 14.96 2.12 -7.18
C ARG A 97 15.32 1.96 -8.65
#